data_AF-A0A1D2VN28-F1
#
_entry.id   AF-A0A1D2VN28-F1
#
_cell.length_a   1.000
_cell.length_b   1.000
_cell.length_c   1.000
_cell.angle_alpha   90.00
_cell.angle_beta   90.00
_cell.angle_gamma   90.00
#
_symmetry.space_group_name_H-M   'P 1'
#
loop_
_entity.id
_entity.type
_entity.pdbx_description
1 polymer ?
#
loop_
_entity_poly.entity_id
_entity_poly.type
_entity_poly.pdbx_seq_one_letter_code
_entity_poly.pdbx_strand_id
1 'polypeptide(L)'
;KTSFLTEEQKKAHHIASEQKRRQAIRSAFDRIVNLVPNLSVEESRTEVAVLTKSANYLKDLYDQNQVLVNLLISQKINIHNDLILNRPSA
;
A
#
# COMPACT_ATOMS: atom_id res chain seq x y z
N LYS A 1 11.40 -2.54 -40.50
CA LYS A 1 10.04 -3.12 -40.57
C LYS A 1 9.13 -2.30 -39.66
N THR A 2 8.39 -1.35 -40.23
CA THR A 2 7.39 -0.55 -39.51
C THR A 2 6.10 -1.37 -39.45
N SER A 3 5.90 -2.09 -38.35
CA SER A 3 4.67 -2.86 -38.13
C SER A 3 3.54 -1.89 -37.84
N PHE A 4 2.79 -1.51 -38.88
CA PHE A 4 1.47 -0.91 -38.74
C PHE A 4 0.55 -1.97 -38.13
N LEU A 5 0.45 -1.99 -36.80
CA LEU A 5 -0.57 -2.78 -36.11
C LEU A 5 -1.93 -2.41 -36.72
N THR A 6 -2.69 -3.41 -37.16
CA THR A 6 -4.05 -3.16 -37.66
C THR A 6 -4.89 -2.55 -36.55
N GLU A 7 -5.93 -1.80 -36.88
CA GLU A 7 -6.81 -1.19 -35.88
C GLU A 7 -7.40 -2.25 -34.92
N GLU A 8 -7.66 -3.46 -35.41
CA GLU A 8 -8.06 -4.62 -34.60
C GLU A 8 -6.96 -5.08 -33.63
N GLN A 9 -5.70 -5.16 -34.10
CA GLN A 9 -4.56 -5.50 -33.24
C GLN A 9 -4.31 -4.44 -32.17
N LYS A 10 -4.43 -3.15 -32.51
CA LYS A 10 -4.32 -2.05 -31.55
C LYS A 10 -5.43 -2.13 -30.50
N LYS A 11 -6.67 -2.41 -30.92
CA LYS A 11 -7.82 -2.57 -30.01
C LYS A 11 -7.63 -3.75 -29.06
N ALA A 12 -7.17 -4.90 -29.57
CA ALA A 12 -6.87 -6.07 -28.75
C ALA A 12 -5.74 -5.80 -27.75
N HIS A 13 -4.65 -5.16 -28.18
CA HIS A 13 -3.54 -4.82 -27.30
C HIS A 13 -3.94 -3.80 -26.23
N HIS A 14 -4.76 -2.80 -26.57
CA HIS A 14 -5.29 -1.83 -25.62
C HIS A 14 -6.14 -2.51 -24.53
N ILE A 15 -7.06 -3.41 -24.93
CA ILE A 15 -7.89 -4.18 -23.98
C ILE A 15 -7.01 -5.04 -23.06
N ALA A 16 -6.04 -5.77 -23.62
CA ALA A 16 -5.13 -6.61 -22.84
C ALA A 16 -4.27 -5.79 -21.87
N SER A 17 -3.74 -4.65 -22.31
CA SER A 17 -2.97 -3.73 -21.47
C SER A 17 -3.80 -3.19 -20.30
N GLU A 18 -5.04 -2.78 -20.57
CA GLU A 18 -5.92 -2.27 -19.52
C GLU A 18 -6.37 -3.37 -18.55
N GLN A 19 -6.64 -4.58 -19.04
CA GLN A 19 -6.91 -5.73 -18.17
C GLN A 19 -5.73 -6.01 -17.23
N LYS A 20 -4.50 -6.04 -17.77
CA LYS A 20 -3.29 -6.21 -16.96
C LYS A 20 -3.11 -5.09 -15.94
N ARG A 21 -3.35 -3.83 -16.34
CA ARG A 21 -3.28 -2.67 -15.45
C ARG A 21 -4.27 -2.80 -14.29
N ARG A 22 -5.53 -3.14 -14.58
CA ARG A 22 -6.58 -3.34 -13.58
C ARG A 22 -6.29 -4.51 -12.65
N GLN A 23 -5.77 -5.61 -13.19
CA GLN A 23 -5.39 -6.77 -12.37
C GLN A 23 -4.24 -6.43 -11.42
N ALA A 24 -3.24 -5.67 -11.88
CA ALA A 24 -2.14 -5.21 -11.02
C ALA A 24 -2.64 -4.32 -9.87
N ILE A 25 -3.57 -3.40 -10.15
CA ILE A 25 -4.19 -2.55 -9.13
C ILE A 25 -4.93 -3.41 -8.11
N ARG A 26 -5.76 -4.35 -8.57
CA ARG A 26 -6.52 -5.24 -7.68
C ARG A 26 -5.61 -6.07 -6.77
N SER A 27 -4.55 -6.66 -7.32
CA SER A 27 -3.57 -7.42 -6.53
C SER A 27 -2.86 -6.55 -5.50
N ALA A 28 -2.63 -5.26 -5.78
CA ALA A 28 -2.06 -4.33 -4.81
C ALA A 28 -3.03 -4.07 -3.65
N PHE A 29 -4.32 -3.84 -3.95
CA PHE A 29 -5.37 -3.71 -2.92
C PHE A 29 -5.51 -4.97 -2.07
N ASP A 30 -5.52 -6.15 -2.69
CA ASP A 30 -5.57 -7.43 -1.96
C ASP A 30 -4.37 -7.58 -1.02
N ARG A 31 -3.18 -7.10 -1.42
CA ARG A 31 -2.00 -7.08 -0.56
C ARG A 31 -2.16 -6.17 0.65
N ILE A 32 -2.74 -4.99 0.46
CA ILE A 32 -3.01 -4.03 1.55
C ILE A 32 -3.99 -4.65 2.56
N VAL A 33 -5.07 -5.27 2.06
CA VAL A 33 -6.08 -5.95 2.90
C VAL A 33 -5.43 -7.03 3.78
N ASN A 34 -4.49 -7.80 3.25
CA ASN A 34 -3.78 -8.83 4.01
C ASN A 34 -2.81 -8.28 5.07
N LEU A 35 -2.30 -7.05 4.89
CA LEU A 35 -1.33 -6.45 5.81
C LEU A 35 -1.99 -5.66 6.94
N VAL A 36 -3.20 -5.15 6.73
CA VAL A 36 -3.91 -4.32 7.72
C VAL A 36 -4.82 -5.20 8.57
N PRO A 37 -4.49 -5.43 9.86
CA PRO A 37 -5.21 -6.40 10.69
C PRO A 37 -6.67 -6.01 10.98
N ASN A 38 -7.01 -4.72 10.88
CA ASN A 38 -8.34 -4.19 11.17
C ASN A 38 -9.24 -4.07 9.92
N LEU A 39 -8.88 -4.75 8.82
CA LEU A 39 -9.63 -4.74 7.57
C LEU A 39 -10.30 -6.10 7.36
N SER A 40 -11.63 -6.14 7.51
CA SER A 40 -12.39 -7.35 7.21
C SER A 40 -12.53 -7.56 5.70
N VAL A 41 -12.77 -8.82 5.28
CA VAL A 41 -13.03 -9.19 3.87
C VAL A 41 -14.29 -8.52 3.32
N GLU A 42 -15.20 -8.07 4.18
CA GLU A 42 -16.40 -7.35 3.78
C GLU A 42 -16.12 -5.87 3.53
N GLU A 43 -15.26 -5.25 4.33
CA GLU A 43 -14.83 -3.85 4.20
C GLU A 43 -13.80 -3.64 3.07
N SER A 44 -13.08 -4.70 2.68
CA SER A 44 -12.15 -4.67 1.53
C SER A 44 -12.83 -4.46 0.18
N ARG A 45 -14.17 -4.47 0.14
CA ARG A 45 -14.97 -4.29 -1.07
C ARG A 45 -14.99 -2.85 -1.60
N THR A 46 -14.60 -1.87 -0.79
CA THR A 46 -14.57 -0.46 -1.23
C THR A 46 -13.15 0.10 -1.16
N GLU A 47 -12.65 0.60 -2.29
CA GLU A 47 -11.28 1.15 -2.41
C GLU A 47 -11.03 2.26 -1.38
N VAL A 48 -12.02 3.13 -1.17
CA VAL A 48 -11.93 4.23 -0.20
C VAL A 48 -11.75 3.70 1.23
N ALA A 49 -12.54 2.71 1.66
CA ALA A 49 -12.40 2.16 3.01
C ALA A 49 -11.04 1.48 3.21
N VAL A 50 -10.55 0.75 2.19
CA VAL A 50 -9.22 0.14 2.24
C VAL A 50 -8.15 1.21 2.45
N LEU A 51 -8.16 2.27 1.62
CA LEU A 51 -7.16 3.34 1.70
C LEU A 51 -7.24 4.10 3.03
N THR A 52 -8.44 4.49 3.47
CA THR A 52 -8.62 5.23 4.73
C THR A 52 -8.15 4.43 5.94
N LYS A 53 -8.56 3.16 6.06
CA LYS A 53 -8.13 2.31 7.17
C LYS A 53 -6.62 2.04 7.14
N SER A 54 -6.05 1.86 5.96
CA SER A 54 -4.61 1.67 5.80
C SER A 54 -3.82 2.91 6.23
N ALA A 55 -4.28 4.10 5.87
CA ALA A 55 -3.68 5.35 6.30
C ALA A 55 -3.74 5.53 7.82
N ASN A 56 -4.90 5.20 8.42
CA ASN A 56 -5.05 5.21 9.88
C ASN A 56 -4.12 4.21 10.56
N TYR A 57 -4.03 2.99 10.04
CA TYR A 57 -3.14 1.97 10.59
C TYR A 57 -1.66 2.36 10.49
N LEU A 58 -1.24 2.98 9.39
CA LEU A 58 0.11 3.54 9.27
C LEU A 58 0.36 4.59 10.35
N LYS A 59 -0.58 5.51 10.58
CA LYS A 59 -0.48 6.51 11.64
C LYS A 59 -0.31 5.86 13.02
N ASP A 60 -1.12 4.84 13.33
CA ASP A 60 -1.03 4.11 14.60
C ASP A 60 0.34 3.42 14.76
N LEU A 61 0.89 2.87 13.67
CA LEU A 61 2.23 2.27 13.68
C LEU A 61 3.34 3.29 13.94
N TYR A 62 3.25 4.50 13.37
CA TYR A 62 4.19 5.58 13.68
C TYR A 62 4.11 5.98 15.16
N ASP A 63 2.90 6.15 15.68
CA ASP A 63 2.70 6.55 17.07
C ASP A 63 3.21 5.45 18.04
N GLN A 64 2.96 4.17 17.75
CA GLN A 64 3.51 3.04 18.50
C GLN A 64 5.03 2.97 18.42
N ASN A 65 5.61 3.18 17.24
CA ASN A 65 7.07 3.20 17.07
C ASN A 65 7.71 4.31 17.92
N GLN A 66 7.12 5.51 17.95
CA GLN A 66 7.60 6.60 18.81
C GLN A 66 7.57 6.24 20.30
N VAL A 67 6.49 5.60 20.76
CA VAL A 67 6.39 5.14 22.16
C VAL A 67 7.48 4.12 22.48
N LEU A 68 7.73 3.15 21.59
CA LEU A 68 8.77 2.15 21.77
C LEU A 68 10.17 2.78 21.76
N VAL A 69 10.44 3.70 20.84
CA VAL A 69 11.70 4.45 20.78
C VAL A 69 11.92 5.21 22.10
N ASN A 70 10.91 5.91 22.61
CA ASN A 70 11.00 6.61 23.89
C ASN A 70 11.27 5.67 25.06
N LEU A 71 10.67 4.48 25.07
CA LEU A 71 10.93 3.46 26.08
C LEU A 71 12.39 2.98 26.02
N LEU A 72 12.91 2.70 24.83
CA LEU A 72 14.30 2.29 24.64
C LEU A 72 15.29 3.37 25.10
N ILE A 73 15.02 4.65 24.80
CA ILE A 73 15.81 5.79 25.28
C ILE A 73 15.82 5.81 26.82
N SER A 74 14.66 5.62 27.46
CA SER A 74 14.55 5.61 28.92
C SER A 74 15.37 4.48 29.57
N GLN A 75 15.50 3.35 28.87
CA GLN A 75 16.27 2.19 29.29
C GLN A 75 17.75 2.26 28.90
N LYS A 76 18.18 3.37 28.25
CA LYS A 76 19.54 3.58 27.74
C LYS A 76 20.01 2.51 26.74
N ILE A 77 19.08 1.94 25.97
CA ILE A 77 19.38 0.99 24.91
C ILE A 77 19.77 1.77 23.64
N ASN A 78 20.83 1.35 22.95
CA ASN A 78 21.24 1.97 21.70
C ASN A 78 20.23 1.66 20.58
N ILE A 79 19.70 2.70 19.93
CA ILE A 79 18.66 2.58 18.91
C ILE A 79 19.29 2.77 17.53
N HIS A 80 19.10 1.79 16.66
CA HIS A 80 19.52 1.91 15.26
C HIS A 80 18.64 2.92 14.52
N ASN A 81 19.24 3.80 13.71
CA ASN A 81 18.52 4.90 13.03
C ASN A 81 17.35 4.40 12.15
N ASP A 82 17.44 3.18 11.62
CA ASP A 82 16.38 2.57 10.80
C ASP A 82 15.06 2.36 11.55
N LEU A 83 15.10 2.38 12.88
CA LEU A 83 13.93 2.22 13.75
C LEU A 83 13.28 3.56 14.07
N ILE A 84 13.90 4.69 13.70
CA ILE A 84 13.37 6.04 13.89
C ILE A 84 12.56 6.40 12.64
N LEU A 85 11.27 6.12 12.71
CA LEU A 85 10.37 6.37 11.59
C LEU A 85 9.87 7.82 11.60
N ASN A 86 10.25 8.59 10.59
CA ASN A 86 9.70 9.93 10.37
C ASN A 86 8.29 9.82 9.80
N ARG A 87 7.30 10.30 10.54
CA ARG A 87 5.93 10.42 10.04
C ARG A 87 5.93 11.44 8.90
N PRO A 88 5.46 11.10 7.68
CA PRO A 88 5.37 12.06 6.60
C PRO A 88 4.39 13.17 6.98
N SER A 89 4.81 14.42 6.84
CA SER A 89 3.95 15.58 6.98
C SER A 89 2.89 15.54 5.87
N ALA A 90 1.62 15.55 6.28
CA ALA A 90 0.46 15.60 5.38
C ALA A 90 0.39 16.93 4.63
#